data_AF-A0A2E3U8D9-F1
#
_entry.id   AF-A0A2E3U8D9-F1
#
_cell.length_a   1.000
_cell.length_b   1.000
_cell.length_c   1.000
_cell.angle_alpha   90.00
_cell.angle_beta   90.00
_cell.angle_gamma   90.00
#
_symmetry.space_group_name_H-M   'P 1'
#
loop_
_entity.id
_entity.type
_entity.pdbx_description
1 polymer ?
#
loop_
_entity_poly.entity_id
_entity_poly.type
_entity_poly.pdbx_seq_one_letter_code
_entity_poly.pdbx_strand_id
1 'polypeptide(L)'
;MDAKADLARYVFTNSLMRFALHAQESAAAKPEVVLDWPDSGLSKPFDVEYAAAFNLGKTTDGVEYHSGPLSTHNFADSPFYARMPHNTLLQFADLVLGATRELVHHAINEDKKGHGIDLLSRVCDKFRGYSNNVVGRGISVNSRAKDIRAKITDKFRELYVAS
;
A
#
# COMPACT_ATOMS: atom_id res chain seq x y z
N MET A 1 24.86 -6.56 -3.44
CA MET A 1 23.49 -6.00 -3.42
C MET A 1 22.69 -6.86 -2.44
N ASP A 2 22.05 -6.23 -1.47
CA ASP A 2 21.21 -6.94 -0.49
C ASP A 2 19.79 -7.06 -1.06
N ALA A 3 19.44 -8.27 -1.54
CA ALA A 3 18.15 -8.54 -2.18
C ALA A 3 16.95 -8.19 -1.28
N LYS A 4 17.11 -8.25 0.06
CA LYS A 4 16.05 -7.87 1.00
C LYS A 4 15.83 -6.36 1.00
N ALA A 5 16.91 -5.60 1.05
CA ALA A 5 16.85 -4.14 1.00
C ALA A 5 16.27 -3.64 -0.33
N ASP A 6 16.66 -4.26 -1.44
CA ASP A 6 16.12 -3.93 -2.77
C ASP A 6 14.62 -4.25 -2.86
N LEU A 7 14.19 -5.44 -2.39
CA LEU A 7 12.78 -5.80 -2.37
C LEU A 7 11.95 -4.83 -1.50
N ALA A 8 12.44 -4.48 -0.31
CA ALA A 8 11.78 -3.53 0.58
C ALA A 8 11.64 -2.15 -0.08
N ARG A 9 12.71 -1.67 -0.75
CA ARG A 9 12.68 -0.44 -1.53
C ARG A 9 11.63 -0.51 -2.65
N TYR A 10 11.60 -1.58 -3.44
CA TYR A 10 10.62 -1.72 -4.52
C TYR A 10 9.17 -1.72 -4.01
N VAL A 11 8.90 -2.41 -2.90
CA VAL A 11 7.57 -2.41 -2.27
C VAL A 11 7.22 -1.00 -1.78
N PHE A 12 8.15 -0.31 -1.14
CA PHE A 12 7.98 1.07 -0.69
C PHE A 12 7.69 2.02 -1.87
N THR A 13 8.52 2.00 -2.92
CA THR A 13 8.32 2.78 -4.15
C THR A 13 6.92 2.56 -4.73
N ASN A 14 6.50 1.30 -4.86
CA ASN A 14 5.23 0.93 -5.45
C ASN A 14 4.03 1.49 -4.66
N SER A 15 4.14 1.46 -3.33
CA SER A 15 3.16 2.05 -2.41
C SER A 15 3.17 3.57 -2.46
N LEU A 16 4.36 4.19 -2.45
CA LEU A 16 4.54 5.64 -2.49
C LEU A 16 3.98 6.26 -3.77
N MET A 17 4.22 5.65 -4.93
CA MET A 17 3.62 6.10 -6.21
C MET A 17 2.08 6.10 -6.16
N ARG A 18 1.47 5.06 -5.58
CA ARG A 18 0.01 4.95 -5.47
C ARG A 18 -0.55 5.95 -4.48
N PHE A 19 0.15 6.16 -3.37
CA PHE A 19 -0.24 7.12 -2.37
C PHE A 19 -0.14 8.55 -2.89
N ALA A 20 0.94 8.89 -3.59
CA ALA A 20 1.11 10.18 -4.25
C ALA A 20 0.00 10.46 -5.26
N LEU A 21 -0.32 9.47 -6.11
CA LEU A 21 -1.44 9.60 -7.05
C LEU A 21 -2.79 9.75 -6.33
N HIS A 22 -3.01 9.01 -5.24
CA HIS A 22 -4.24 9.15 -4.45
C HIS A 22 -4.34 10.54 -3.80
N ALA A 23 -3.26 11.03 -3.19
CA ALA A 23 -3.19 12.34 -2.57
C ALA A 23 -3.47 13.48 -3.57
N GLN A 24 -2.94 13.35 -4.79
CA GLN A 24 -3.25 14.27 -5.89
C GLN A 24 -4.73 14.21 -6.28
N GLU A 25 -5.28 13.02 -6.51
CA GLU A 25 -6.69 12.81 -6.89
C GLU A 25 -7.66 13.32 -5.81
N SER A 26 -7.30 13.19 -4.53
CA SER A 26 -8.12 13.61 -3.40
C SER A 26 -7.88 15.04 -2.94
N ALA A 27 -6.94 15.77 -3.55
CA ALA A 27 -6.47 17.08 -3.08
C ALA A 27 -6.14 17.08 -1.57
N ALA A 28 -5.40 16.07 -1.11
CA ALA A 28 -5.07 15.91 0.30
C ALA A 28 -4.25 17.12 0.81
N ALA A 29 -4.69 17.72 1.91
CA ALA A 29 -4.08 18.94 2.44
C ALA A 29 -2.65 18.73 2.93
N LYS A 30 -2.38 17.59 3.58
CA LYS A 30 -1.07 17.24 4.14
C LYS A 30 -0.86 15.72 4.13
N PRO A 31 -0.40 15.14 3.01
CA PRO A 31 -0.08 13.71 2.95
C PRO A 31 1.16 13.40 3.79
N GLU A 32 1.08 12.36 4.63
CA GLU A 32 2.18 11.94 5.50
C GLU A 32 2.55 10.48 5.21
N VAL A 33 3.86 10.22 5.13
CA VAL A 33 4.40 8.87 4.98
C VAL A 33 5.00 8.47 6.30
N VAL A 34 4.35 7.53 6.98
CA VAL A 34 4.78 6.99 8.27
C VAL A 34 5.24 5.55 8.05
N LEU A 35 6.48 5.27 8.42
CA LEU A 35 7.12 3.97 8.30
C LEU A 35 7.36 3.39 9.69
N ASP A 36 7.20 2.08 9.82
CA ASP A 36 7.72 1.37 10.99
C ASP A 36 9.26 1.38 10.92
N TRP A 37 9.90 1.57 12.08
CA TRP A 37 11.34 1.66 12.17
C TRP A 37 11.97 0.37 11.65
N PRO A 38 12.90 0.43 10.68
CA PRO A 38 13.42 -0.77 10.04
C PRO A 38 14.17 -1.66 11.03
N ASP A 39 13.95 -2.97 10.92
CA ASP A 39 14.77 -3.97 11.58
C ASP A 39 16.24 -3.75 11.18
N SER A 40 17.16 -3.78 12.16
CA SER A 40 18.58 -3.40 12.03
C SER A 40 18.90 -1.89 11.86
N GLY A 41 17.89 -1.02 11.83
CA GLY A 41 18.08 0.44 11.78
C GLY A 41 18.55 0.99 10.44
N LEU A 42 18.48 0.21 9.35
CA LEU A 42 18.82 0.67 8.00
C LEU A 42 17.65 1.38 7.33
N SER A 43 17.54 2.70 7.49
CA SER A 43 16.52 3.55 6.84
C SER A 43 16.87 3.94 5.40
N LYS A 44 18.16 3.89 5.06
CA LYS A 44 18.73 4.40 3.80
C LYS A 44 17.95 4.00 2.52
N PRO A 45 17.47 2.75 2.35
CA PRO A 45 16.71 2.39 1.14
C PRO A 45 15.43 3.21 0.96
N PHE A 46 14.76 3.58 2.06
CA PHE A 46 13.54 4.37 2.05
C PHE A 46 13.85 5.86 1.93
N ASP A 47 14.86 6.36 2.67
CA ASP A 47 15.24 7.76 2.66
C ASP A 47 15.68 8.23 1.27
N VAL A 48 16.54 7.45 0.60
CA VAL A 48 17.06 7.81 -0.73
C VAL A 48 15.95 7.77 -1.77
N GLU A 49 15.07 6.77 -1.71
CA GLU A 49 13.93 6.67 -2.61
C GLU A 49 12.92 7.80 -2.39
N TYR A 50 12.61 8.13 -1.13
CA TYR A 50 11.73 9.24 -0.80
C TYR A 50 12.30 10.57 -1.26
N ALA A 51 13.59 10.83 -1.03
CA ALA A 51 14.25 12.06 -1.47
C ALA A 51 14.23 12.20 -3.00
N ALA A 52 14.42 11.11 -3.74
CA ALA A 52 14.29 11.12 -5.20
C ALA A 52 12.86 11.44 -5.65
N ALA A 53 11.86 10.79 -5.05
CA ALA A 53 10.45 11.03 -5.34
C ALA A 53 10.03 12.48 -4.98
N PHE A 54 10.49 12.99 -3.83
CA PHE A 54 10.14 14.31 -3.34
C PHE A 54 10.68 15.42 -4.22
N ASN A 55 11.97 15.36 -4.58
CA ASN A 55 12.63 16.43 -5.32
C ASN A 55 12.45 16.32 -6.83
N LEU A 56 12.47 15.10 -7.36
CA LEU A 56 12.56 14.85 -8.79
C LEU A 56 11.29 14.24 -9.38
N GLY A 57 10.38 13.72 -8.56
CA GLY A 57 9.19 13.04 -9.06
C GLY A 57 9.48 11.72 -9.76
N LYS A 58 10.57 11.03 -9.39
CA LYS A 58 10.95 9.75 -9.97
C LYS A 58 11.64 8.85 -8.97
N THR A 59 11.68 7.56 -9.28
CA THR A 59 12.43 6.56 -8.50
C THR A 59 13.94 6.76 -8.62
N THR A 60 14.70 6.14 -7.72
CA THR A 60 16.16 6.01 -7.86
C THR A 60 16.59 5.29 -9.14
N ASP A 61 15.71 4.45 -9.69
CA ASP A 61 15.91 3.73 -10.96
C ASP A 61 15.42 4.54 -12.20
N GLY A 62 14.95 5.78 -12.02
CA GLY A 62 14.55 6.68 -13.10
C GLY A 62 13.13 6.51 -13.62
N VAL A 63 12.25 5.82 -12.89
CA VAL A 63 10.83 5.69 -13.26
C VAL A 63 10.06 6.91 -12.77
N GLU A 64 9.44 7.65 -13.69
CA GLU A 64 8.66 8.85 -13.39
C GLU A 64 7.38 8.52 -12.60
N TYR A 65 7.05 9.38 -11.64
CA TYR A 65 5.80 9.35 -10.91
C TYR A 65 4.73 10.04 -11.74
N HIS A 66 3.57 9.39 -11.91
CA HIS A 66 2.43 10.03 -12.58
C HIS A 66 1.95 11.31 -11.90
N SER A 67 2.17 11.42 -10.58
CA SER A 67 1.87 12.65 -9.83
C SER A 67 2.89 13.75 -10.06
N GLY A 68 4.07 13.47 -10.60
CA GLY A 68 5.23 14.34 -10.49
C GLY A 68 5.81 14.37 -9.08
N PRO A 69 6.68 15.36 -8.77
CA PRO A 69 7.39 15.47 -7.50
C PRO A 69 6.47 15.57 -6.28
N LEU A 70 6.80 14.89 -5.17
CA LEU A 70 5.96 14.96 -3.96
C LEU A 70 5.92 16.36 -3.35
N SER A 71 6.98 17.16 -3.57
CA SER A 71 7.07 18.55 -3.11
C SER A 71 5.96 19.45 -3.67
N THR A 72 5.36 19.09 -4.82
CA THR A 72 4.23 19.83 -5.41
C THR A 72 2.87 19.42 -4.85
N HIS A 73 2.82 18.44 -3.93
CA HIS A 73 1.58 17.87 -3.36
C HIS A 73 1.53 17.96 -1.83
N ASN A 74 2.19 18.95 -1.23
CA ASN A 74 2.20 19.22 0.22
C ASN A 74 2.66 18.04 1.11
N PHE A 75 3.43 17.10 0.55
CA PHE A 75 4.09 16.07 1.34
C PHE A 75 5.12 16.72 2.28
N ALA A 76 5.39 16.07 3.41
CA ALA A 76 6.57 16.39 4.22
C ALA A 76 7.86 16.20 3.41
N ASP A 77 8.93 16.89 3.78
CA ASP A 77 10.24 16.76 3.12
C ASP A 77 10.96 15.43 3.41
N SER A 78 10.46 14.68 4.39
CA SER A 78 11.00 13.41 4.84
C SER A 78 9.90 12.46 5.33
N PRO A 79 10.13 11.13 5.27
CA PRO A 79 9.23 10.17 5.90
C PRO A 79 9.38 10.22 7.43
N PHE A 80 8.29 9.98 8.14
CA PHE A 80 8.30 9.82 9.59
C PHE A 80 8.55 8.37 9.96
N TYR A 81 9.46 8.13 10.89
CA TYR A 81 9.67 6.80 11.44
C TYR A 81 9.07 6.70 12.84
N ALA A 82 8.26 5.67 13.07
CA ALA A 82 7.70 5.34 14.37
C ALA A 82 7.96 3.87 14.69
N ARG A 83 7.73 3.45 15.94
CA ARG A 83 7.72 2.03 16.31
C ARG A 83 6.27 1.55 16.39
N MET A 84 5.94 0.50 15.65
CA MET A 84 4.59 -0.07 15.60
C MET A 84 3.98 -0.34 16.99
N PRO A 85 4.67 -0.90 18.00
CA PRO A 85 4.10 -1.13 19.33
C PRO A 85 3.60 0.14 20.06
N HIS A 86 4.03 1.33 19.61
CA HIS A 86 3.67 2.61 20.22
C HIS A 86 2.91 3.52 19.26
N ASN A 87 2.50 3.03 18.10
CA ASN A 87 1.78 3.81 17.09
C ASN A 87 0.51 3.08 16.65
N THR A 88 -0.64 3.59 17.09
CA THR A 88 -1.97 3.02 16.79
C THR A 88 -2.28 2.97 15.30
N LEU A 89 -1.81 3.94 14.51
CA LEU A 89 -2.02 3.94 13.06
C LEU A 89 -1.25 2.81 12.38
N LEU A 90 0.00 2.57 12.79
CA LEU A 90 0.79 1.44 12.28
C LEU A 90 0.19 0.09 12.72
N GLN A 91 -0.29 -0.02 13.97
CA GLN A 91 -1.01 -1.22 14.43
C GLN A 91 -2.28 -1.47 13.61
N PHE A 92 -3.05 -0.41 13.34
CA PHE A 92 -4.25 -0.52 12.52
C PHE A 92 -3.91 -0.89 11.07
N ALA A 93 -2.86 -0.31 10.49
CA ALA A 93 -2.39 -0.67 9.16
C ALA A 93 -1.98 -2.15 9.08
N ASP A 94 -1.31 -2.68 10.12
CA ASP A 94 -0.97 -4.10 10.21
C ASP A 94 -2.22 -5.00 10.30
N LEU A 95 -3.24 -4.59 11.05
CA LEU A 95 -4.53 -5.30 11.09
C LEU A 95 -5.21 -5.34 9.71
N VAL A 96 -5.25 -4.22 8.99
CA VAL A 96 -5.82 -4.17 7.63
C VAL A 96 -5.00 -5.03 6.66
N LEU A 97 -3.67 -5.02 6.77
CA LEU A 97 -2.79 -5.86 5.96
C LEU A 97 -3.00 -7.35 6.24
N GLY A 98 -3.08 -7.74 7.52
CA GLY A 98 -3.36 -9.10 7.96
C GLY A 98 -4.71 -9.60 7.46
N ALA A 99 -5.74 -8.77 7.59
CA ALA A 99 -7.08 -9.08 7.10
C ALA A 99 -7.14 -9.17 5.56
N THR A 100 -6.44 -8.29 4.84
CA THR A 100 -6.30 -8.35 3.38
C THR A 100 -5.59 -9.63 2.95
N ARG A 101 -4.55 -10.05 3.67
CA ARG A 101 -3.87 -11.33 3.43
C ARG A 101 -4.84 -12.49 3.63
N GLU A 102 -5.66 -12.47 4.69
CA GLU A 102 -6.67 -13.50 4.94
C GLU A 102 -7.68 -13.61 3.80
N LEU A 103 -8.19 -12.48 3.28
CA LEU A 103 -9.03 -12.45 2.09
C LEU A 103 -8.36 -13.11 0.89
N VAL A 104 -7.09 -12.78 0.63
CA VAL A 104 -6.34 -13.39 -0.49
C VAL A 104 -6.20 -14.91 -0.29
N HIS A 105 -5.95 -15.36 0.94
CA HIS A 105 -5.92 -16.80 1.26
C HIS A 105 -7.28 -17.44 1.04
N HIS A 106 -8.38 -16.80 1.45
CA HIS A 106 -9.73 -17.31 1.26
C HIS A 106 -10.13 -17.40 -0.22
N ALA A 107 -9.71 -16.41 -1.02
CA ALA A 107 -9.95 -16.39 -2.45
C ALA A 107 -9.20 -17.50 -3.20
N ILE A 108 -8.02 -17.91 -2.70
CA ILE A 108 -7.20 -18.96 -3.33
C ILE A 108 -7.56 -20.35 -2.80
N ASN A 109 -7.83 -20.44 -1.50
CA ASN A 109 -8.15 -21.68 -0.78
C ASN A 109 -9.53 -21.49 -0.11
N GLU A 110 -10.55 -22.14 -0.66
CA GLU A 110 -11.97 -21.88 -0.40
C GLU A 110 -12.43 -22.07 1.06
N ASP A 111 -11.58 -22.61 1.95
CA ASP A 111 -11.94 -23.01 3.31
C ASP A 111 -11.46 -22.08 4.45
N LYS A 112 -10.81 -20.96 4.16
CA LYS A 112 -10.29 -20.05 5.20
C LYS A 112 -11.18 -18.82 5.43
N LYS A 113 -12.22 -18.97 6.25
CA LYS A 113 -12.94 -17.83 6.85
C LYS A 113 -12.42 -17.53 8.25
N GLY A 114 -12.26 -16.26 8.58
CA GLY A 114 -11.85 -15.80 9.90
C GLY A 114 -12.20 -14.33 10.12
N HIS A 115 -11.76 -13.79 11.26
CA HIS A 115 -12.11 -12.44 11.69
C HIS A 115 -11.58 -11.32 10.77
N GLY A 116 -10.56 -11.59 9.95
CA GLY A 116 -10.08 -10.63 8.97
C GLY A 116 -11.13 -10.30 7.91
N ILE A 117 -11.92 -11.29 7.49
CA ILE A 117 -13.00 -11.09 6.52
C ILE A 117 -14.05 -10.10 7.06
N ASP A 118 -14.42 -10.27 8.33
CA ASP A 118 -15.37 -9.37 9.02
C ASP A 118 -14.78 -7.98 9.22
N LEU A 119 -13.49 -7.87 9.59
CA LEU A 119 -12.82 -6.58 9.72
C LEU A 119 -12.86 -5.80 8.42
N LEU A 120 -12.56 -6.45 7.29
CA LEU A 120 -12.57 -5.80 5.99
C LEU A 120 -13.95 -5.24 5.61
N SER A 121 -15.05 -5.91 6.01
CA SER A 121 -16.41 -5.38 5.75
C SER A 121 -16.64 -3.98 6.32
N ARG A 122 -15.87 -3.58 7.34
CA ARG A 122 -15.98 -2.27 8.01
C ARG A 122 -15.10 -1.19 7.39
N VAL A 123 -14.13 -1.56 6.56
CA VAL A 123 -13.09 -0.65 6.05
C VAL A 123 -12.88 -0.75 4.53
N CYS A 124 -13.52 -1.70 3.85
CA CYS A 124 -13.34 -1.95 2.43
C CYS A 124 -13.77 -0.76 1.56
N ASP A 125 -14.71 0.05 2.04
CA ASP A 125 -15.15 1.28 1.39
C ASP A 125 -14.04 2.35 1.32
N LYS A 126 -12.99 2.22 2.15
CA LYS A 126 -11.80 3.08 2.15
C LYS A 126 -10.73 2.61 1.17
N PHE A 127 -10.85 1.41 0.60
CA PHE A 127 -9.86 0.90 -0.33
C PHE A 127 -9.93 1.69 -1.63
N ARG A 128 -8.77 2.08 -2.17
CA ARG A 128 -8.72 2.80 -3.44
C ARG A 128 -9.37 1.97 -4.55
N GLY A 129 -10.28 2.60 -5.28
CA GLY A 129 -11.02 1.96 -6.37
C GLY A 129 -12.28 1.23 -5.92
N TYR A 130 -12.65 1.26 -4.63
CA TYR A 130 -13.94 0.77 -4.18
C TYR A 130 -15.09 1.51 -4.91
N SER A 131 -16.17 0.84 -5.30
CA SER A 131 -16.45 -0.61 -5.18
C SER A 131 -15.95 -1.44 -6.37
N ASN A 132 -15.63 -0.82 -7.50
CA ASN A 132 -15.54 -1.52 -8.78
C ASN A 132 -14.13 -2.02 -9.15
N ASN A 133 -13.09 -1.36 -8.64
CA ASN A 133 -11.69 -1.48 -9.08
C ASN A 133 -10.70 -1.63 -7.92
N VAL A 134 -11.11 -2.26 -6.81
CA VAL A 134 -10.24 -2.46 -5.64
C VAL A 134 -9.02 -3.31 -6.00
N VAL A 135 -9.20 -4.42 -6.71
CA VAL A 135 -8.08 -5.29 -7.12
C VAL A 135 -7.33 -4.67 -8.31
N GLY A 136 -6.09 -4.31 -8.07
CA GLY A 136 -5.21 -3.55 -8.97
C GLY A 136 -5.07 -2.07 -8.61
N ARG A 137 -5.88 -1.55 -7.68
CA ARG A 137 -5.73 -0.18 -7.13
C ARG A 137 -5.46 -0.20 -5.63
N GLY A 138 -6.42 -0.67 -4.84
CA GLY A 138 -6.33 -0.82 -3.39
C GLY A 138 -5.57 -2.09 -2.96
N ILE A 139 -5.75 -3.20 -3.68
CA ILE A 139 -5.00 -4.45 -3.47
C ILE A 139 -4.12 -4.67 -4.69
N SER A 140 -2.80 -4.62 -4.52
CA SER A 140 -1.84 -4.82 -5.62
C SER A 140 -1.59 -6.32 -5.85
N VAL A 141 -1.88 -6.79 -7.06
CA VAL A 141 -1.63 -8.17 -7.50
C VAL A 141 -0.80 -8.12 -8.77
N ASN A 142 0.15 -9.05 -8.92
CA ASN A 142 0.97 -9.15 -10.13
C ASN A 142 0.08 -9.26 -11.38
N SER A 143 0.30 -8.38 -12.36
CA SER A 143 -0.48 -8.30 -13.60
C SER A 143 -0.42 -9.57 -14.45
N ARG A 144 0.62 -10.39 -14.30
CA ARG A 144 0.76 -11.68 -14.98
C ARG A 144 -0.04 -12.81 -14.32
N ALA A 145 -0.41 -12.68 -13.05
CA ALA A 145 -1.16 -13.67 -12.30
C ALA A 145 -2.68 -13.50 -12.52
N LYS A 146 -3.13 -13.63 -13.77
CA LYS A 146 -4.52 -13.36 -14.19
C LYS A 146 -5.54 -14.16 -13.39
N ASP A 147 -5.29 -15.45 -13.19
CA ASP A 147 -6.22 -16.35 -12.49
C ASP A 147 -6.36 -16.00 -11.01
N ILE A 148 -5.23 -15.73 -10.33
CA ILE A 148 -5.23 -15.29 -8.92
C ILE A 148 -5.97 -13.96 -8.79
N ARG A 149 -5.70 -13.02 -9.71
CA ARG A 149 -6.37 -11.72 -9.73
C ARG A 149 -7.88 -11.86 -9.90
N ALA A 150 -8.34 -12.73 -10.81
CA ALA A 150 -9.75 -13.01 -11.01
C ALA A 150 -10.39 -13.56 -9.72
N LYS A 151 -9.80 -14.60 -9.12
CA LYS A 151 -10.28 -15.19 -7.85
C LYS A 151 -10.43 -14.16 -6.72
N ILE A 152 -9.42 -13.31 -6.52
CA ILE A 152 -9.48 -12.26 -5.48
C ILE A 152 -10.58 -11.23 -5.81
N THR A 153 -10.72 -10.86 -7.08
CA THR A 153 -11.74 -9.90 -7.53
C THR A 153 -13.15 -10.44 -7.28
N ASP A 154 -13.40 -11.69 -7.68
CA ASP A 154 -14.71 -12.33 -7.54
C ASP A 154 -15.05 -12.50 -6.06
N LYS A 155 -14.10 -12.99 -5.25
CA LYS A 155 -14.30 -13.15 -3.80
C LYS A 155 -14.52 -11.81 -3.09
N PHE A 156 -13.80 -10.76 -3.46
CA PHE A 156 -14.02 -9.43 -2.88
C PHE A 156 -15.43 -8.90 -3.20
N ARG A 157 -15.91 -9.09 -4.44
CA ARG A 157 -17.25 -8.66 -4.85
C ARG A 157 -18.34 -9.44 -4.14
N GLU A 158 -18.19 -10.75 -4.06
CA GLU A 158 -19.09 -11.66 -3.33
C GLU A 158 -19.27 -11.20 -1.88
N LEU A 159 -18.19 -10.84 -1.20
CA LEU A 159 -18.21 -10.54 0.24
C LEU A 159 -18.58 -9.10 0.59
N TYR A 160 -18.28 -8.12 -0.28
CA TYR A 160 -18.30 -6.70 0.11
C TYR A 160 -19.05 -5.77 -0.83
N VAL A 161 -19.50 -6.24 -1.99
CA VAL A 161 -20.19 -5.39 -2.99
C VAL A 161 -21.60 -5.91 -3.29
N ALA A 162 -21.78 -7.23 -3.30
CA ALA A 162 -23.05 -7.88 -3.64
C ALA A 162 -23.97 -8.12 -2.42
N SER A 163 -23.55 -7.69 -1.22
CA SER A 163 -24.25 -7.83 0.06
C SER A 163 -25.04 -6.59 0.44
#